data_AF-A0A847RNG7-F1
#
_entry.id   AF-A0A847RNG7-F1
#
_cell.length_a   1.000
_cell.length_b   1.000
_cell.length_c   1.000
_cell.angle_alpha   90.00
_cell.angle_beta   90.00
_cell.angle_gamma   90.00
#
_symmetry.space_group_name_H-M   'P 1'
#
loop_
_entity.id
_entity.type
_entity.pdbx_description
1 polymer ?
#
loop_
_entity_poly.entity_id
_entity_poly.type
_entity_poly.pdbx_seq_one_letter_code
_entity_poly.pdbx_strand_id
1 'polypeptide(L)'
;MSIPKRKNAYKVFCRSARRVTMQEALSDPDKYPYAENLNEDGDVLAFHTYLDGYFFFETHWEGKIVYEVPTSTMNPIYLDPKDAEKDLFDMWKKNRT
;
A
#
# COMPACT_ATOMS: atom_id res chain seq x y z
N MET A 1 23.81 -29.61 6.08
CA MET A 1 23.68 -28.18 6.48
C MET A 1 22.74 -27.51 5.50
N SER A 2 21.56 -27.10 5.96
CA SER A 2 20.54 -26.47 5.11
C SER A 2 20.94 -25.02 4.87
N ILE A 3 21.24 -24.65 3.63
CA ILE A 3 21.46 -23.26 3.24
C ILE A 3 20.19 -22.47 3.64
N PRO A 4 20.27 -21.41 4.45
CA PRO A 4 19.09 -20.64 4.79
C PRO A 4 18.52 -20.07 3.49
N LYS A 5 17.30 -20.48 3.12
CA LYS A 5 16.58 -19.89 1.98
C LYS A 5 16.51 -18.39 2.24
N ARG A 6 17.26 -17.60 1.46
CA ARG A 6 17.16 -16.13 1.48
C ARG A 6 15.68 -15.78 1.43
N LYS A 7 15.14 -15.17 2.50
CA LYS A 7 13.77 -14.69 2.50
C LYS A 7 13.67 -13.68 1.36
N ASN A 8 12.77 -13.93 0.41
CA ASN A 8 12.53 -13.00 -0.68
C ASN A 8 11.93 -11.73 -0.08
N ALA A 9 12.71 -10.64 -0.09
CA ALA A 9 12.33 -9.36 0.53
C ALA A 9 10.99 -8.84 -0.01
N TYR A 10 10.73 -9.03 -1.30
CA TYR A 10 9.44 -8.68 -1.92
C TYR A 10 8.30 -9.50 -1.30
N LYS A 11 8.46 -10.81 -1.12
CA LYS A 11 7.42 -11.63 -0.46
C LYS A 11 7.17 -11.25 0.99
N VAL A 12 8.20 -10.79 1.71
CA VAL A 12 8.04 -10.30 3.09
C VAL A 12 7.32 -8.96 3.09
N PHE A 13 7.65 -8.09 2.14
CA PHE A 13 6.98 -6.81 1.92
C PHE A 13 5.49 -6.99 1.64
N CYS A 14 5.10 -7.78 0.63
CA CYS A 14 3.69 -8.03 0.34
C CYS A 14 2.92 -8.60 1.54
N ARG A 15 3.57 -9.41 2.39
CA ARG A 15 2.94 -9.99 3.59
C ARG A 15 2.76 -9.01 4.75
N SER A 16 3.46 -7.88 4.75
CA SER A 16 3.28 -6.85 5.79
C SER A 16 2.16 -5.87 5.46
N ALA A 17 1.62 -5.92 4.24
CA ALA A 17 0.48 -5.13 3.83
C ALA A 17 -0.77 -5.56 4.61
N ARG A 18 -1.41 -4.59 5.26
CA ARG A 18 -2.73 -4.74 5.86
C ARG A 18 -3.69 -3.82 5.12
N ARG A 19 -4.86 -4.37 4.79
CA ARG A 19 -5.98 -3.64 4.21
C ARG A 19 -6.92 -3.21 5.34
N VAL A 20 -7.34 -1.96 5.32
CA VAL A 20 -8.38 -1.43 6.22
C VAL A 20 -9.40 -0.68 5.39
N THR A 21 -10.67 -0.79 5.77
CA THR A 21 -11.74 -0.04 5.11
C THR A 21 -11.69 1.43 5.50
N MET A 22 -12.39 2.29 4.76
CA MET A 22 -12.57 3.70 5.13
C MET A 22 -13.04 3.88 6.58
N GLN A 23 -14.04 3.11 7.03
CA GLN A 23 -14.54 3.21 8.40
C GLN A 23 -13.47 2.84 9.45
N GLU A 24 -12.69 1.78 9.20
CA GLU A 24 -11.59 1.39 10.09
C GLU A 24 -10.47 2.45 10.09
N ALA A 25 -10.15 3.00 8.92
CA ALA A 25 -9.11 4.01 8.77
C ALA A 25 -9.49 5.31 9.49
N LEU A 26 -10.75 5.77 9.34
CA LEU A 26 -11.27 6.96 10.01
C LEU A 26 -11.45 6.80 11.52
N SER A 27 -11.54 5.56 12.01
CA SER A 27 -11.67 5.28 13.45
C SER A 27 -10.37 5.52 14.24
N ASP A 28 -9.23 5.53 13.56
CA ASP A 28 -7.89 5.66 14.16
C ASP A 28 -6.96 6.53 13.29
N PRO A 29 -7.23 7.85 13.18
CA PRO A 29 -6.50 8.75 12.28
C PRO A 29 -5.03 8.94 12.64
N ASP A 30 -4.64 8.75 13.91
CA ASP A 30 -3.24 8.79 14.35
C ASP A 30 -2.44 7.65 13.70
N LYS A 31 -3.08 6.51 13.48
CA LYS A 31 -2.50 5.35 12.82
C LYS A 31 -2.67 5.40 11.30
N TYR A 32 -3.70 6.09 10.83
CA TYR A 32 -4.08 6.19 9.42
C TYR A 32 -4.20 7.66 8.99
N PRO A 33 -3.09 8.41 8.90
CA PRO A 33 -3.13 9.84 8.62
C PRO A 33 -3.66 10.18 7.22
N TYR A 34 -3.74 9.19 6.33
CA TYR A 34 -4.25 9.33 4.96
C TYR A 34 -5.70 8.85 4.80
N ALA A 35 -6.39 8.56 5.90
CA ALA A 35 -7.78 8.11 5.87
C ALA A 35 -8.72 9.16 5.24
N GLU A 36 -8.39 10.44 5.36
CA GLU A 36 -9.15 11.56 4.77
C GLU A 36 -9.12 11.60 3.24
N ASN A 37 -8.19 10.88 2.61
CA ASN A 37 -8.09 10.78 1.15
C ASN A 37 -9.01 9.70 0.54
N LEU A 38 -9.66 8.88 1.38
CA LEU A 38 -10.65 7.90 0.95
C LEU A 38 -11.98 8.63 0.70
N ASN A 39 -12.57 8.43 -0.47
CA ASN A 39 -13.72 9.22 -0.92
C ASN A 39 -15.03 8.43 -0.85
N GLU A 40 -14.96 7.10 -0.97
CA GLU A 40 -16.13 6.23 -0.98
C GLU A 40 -16.06 5.18 0.15
N ASP A 41 -17.22 4.79 0.70
CA ASP A 41 -17.32 3.79 1.77
C ASP A 41 -16.72 2.41 1.39
N GLY A 42 -16.56 2.15 0.09
CA GLY A 42 -15.95 0.94 -0.46
C GLY A 42 -14.43 1.04 -0.67
N ASP A 43 -13.82 2.20 -0.43
CA ASP A 43 -12.39 2.40 -0.60
C ASP A 43 -11.61 1.72 0.53
N VAL A 44 -10.44 1.20 0.17
CA VAL A 44 -9.56 0.46 1.06
C VAL A 44 -8.19 1.13 1.09
N LEU A 45 -7.66 1.34 2.28
CA LEU A 45 -6.28 1.74 2.49
C LEU A 45 -5.44 0.49 2.74
N ALA A 46 -4.48 0.22 1.85
CA ALA A 46 -3.52 -0.86 2.01
C ALA A 46 -2.17 -0.29 2.44
N PHE A 47 -1.76 -0.55 3.69
CA PHE A 47 -0.54 0.01 4.27
C PHE A 47 0.37 -1.09 4.81
N HIS A 48 1.68 -0.85 4.83
CA HIS A 48 2.64 -1.80 5.38
C HIS A 48 2.86 -1.56 6.88
N THR A 49 2.45 -2.53 7.70
CA THR A 49 2.42 -2.47 9.18
C THR A 49 3.74 -2.13 9.89
N TYR A 50 4.89 -2.23 9.21
CA TYR A 50 6.21 -1.95 9.78
C TYR A 50 6.99 -0.91 8.96
N LEU A 51 6.32 -0.27 7.99
CA LEU A 51 6.93 0.67 7.05
C LEU A 51 6.03 1.90 6.93
N ASP A 52 6.24 2.84 7.83
CA ASP A 52 5.52 4.11 7.84
C ASP A 52 5.70 4.83 6.50
N GLY A 53 4.60 5.35 5.95
CA GLY A 53 4.60 6.07 4.67
C GLY A 53 4.60 5.19 3.42
N TYR A 54 4.57 3.85 3.53
CA TYR A 54 4.42 2.95 2.38
C TYR A 54 3.02 2.34 2.36
N PHE A 55 2.18 2.86 1.47
CA PHE A 55 0.78 2.45 1.32
C PHE A 55 0.28 2.72 -0.11
N PHE A 56 -0.80 2.05 -0.48
CA PHE A 56 -1.59 2.36 -1.67
C PHE A 56 -3.06 2.43 -1.30
N PHE A 57 -3.83 3.21 -2.06
CA PHE A 57 -5.28 3.20 -1.99
C PHE A 57 -5.82 2.20 -3.01
N GLU A 58 -6.82 1.43 -2.62
CA GLU A 58 -7.64 0.59 -3.49
C GLU A 58 -8.99 1.30 -3.58
N THR A 59 -9.22 2.02 -4.68
CA THR A 59 -10.37 2.91 -4.86
C THR A 59 -11.20 2.51 -6.07
N HIS A 60 -12.46 2.96 -6.10
CA HIS A 60 -13.31 2.77 -7.27
C HIS A 60 -13.22 3.98 -8.20
N TRP A 61 -12.88 3.74 -9.47
CA TRP A 61 -12.87 4.76 -10.52
C TRP A 61 -13.58 4.25 -11.78
N GLU A 62 -14.61 4.96 -12.22
CA GLU A 62 -15.42 4.61 -13.41
C GLU A 62 -15.94 3.16 -13.40
N GLY A 63 -16.31 2.66 -12.21
CA GLY A 63 -16.81 1.29 -12.02
C GLY A 63 -15.73 0.20 -12.05
N LYS A 64 -14.45 0.57 -11.97
CA LYS A 64 -13.31 -0.36 -11.85
C LYS A 64 -12.56 -0.10 -10.55
N ILE A 65 -11.99 -1.14 -9.97
CA ILE A 65 -11.04 -0.99 -8.87
C ILE A 65 -9.69 -0.58 -9.46
N VAL A 66 -9.12 0.48 -8.90
CA VAL A 66 -7.78 0.97 -9.23
C VAL A 66 -6.93 1.04 -7.97
N TYR A 67 -5.62 0.99 -8.16
CA TYR A 67 -4.65 1.01 -7.07
C TYR A 67 -3.77 2.25 -7.21
N GLU A 68 -3.92 3.22 -6.32
CA GLU A 68 -3.18 4.46 -6.35
C GLU A 68 -2.03 4.41 -5.35
N VAL A 69 -0.80 4.62 -5.81
CA VAL A 69 0.39 4.71 -4.94
C VAL A 69 0.71 6.19 -4.74
N PRO A 70 0.54 6.75 -3.53
CA PRO A 70 0.84 8.16 -3.31
C PRO A 70 2.33 8.40 -3.28
N THR A 71 2.81 9.37 -4.06
CA THR A 71 4.19 9.83 -3.99
C THR A 71 4.26 11.34 -3.84
N SER A 72 5.44 11.88 -3.58
CA SER A 72 5.63 13.33 -3.41
C SER A 72 5.44 14.14 -4.69
N THR A 73 5.52 13.51 -5.87
CA THR A 73 5.52 14.19 -7.18
C THR A 73 4.36 13.80 -8.08
N MET A 74 3.85 12.58 -7.97
CA MET A 74 2.74 12.06 -8.79
C MET A 74 2.12 10.84 -8.11
N ASN A 75 0.82 10.64 -8.25
CA ASN A 75 0.17 9.43 -7.75
C ASN A 75 -0.08 8.47 -8.92
N PRO A 76 0.85 7.54 -9.24
CA PRO A 76 0.61 6.54 -10.27
C PRO A 76 -0.56 5.63 -9.89
N ILE A 77 -1.36 5.30 -10.92
CA ILE A 77 -2.57 4.50 -10.81
C ILE A 77 -2.37 3.21 -11.58
N TYR A 78 -2.63 2.09 -10.93
CA TYR A 78 -2.46 0.74 -11.46
C TYR A 78 -3.81 0.02 -11.54
N LEU A 79 -3.93 -0.91 -12.49
CA LEU A 79 -5.09 -1.79 -12.63
C LEU A 79 -4.87 -3.16 -11.96
N ASP A 80 -3.62 -3.53 -11.67
CA ASP A 80 -3.25 -4.76 -10.96
C ASP A 80 -2.62 -4.38 -9.60
N PRO A 81 -3.09 -4.96 -8.47
CA PRO A 81 -2.51 -4.69 -7.16
C PRO A 81 -1.02 -5.08 -7.08
N LYS A 82 -0.59 -6.07 -7.85
CA LYS A 82 0.82 -6.52 -7.84
C LYS A 82 1.75 -5.48 -8.46
N ASP A 83 1.27 -4.70 -9.41
CA ASP A 83 2.07 -3.64 -10.01
C ASP A 83 2.22 -2.48 -9.02
N ALA A 84 1.16 -2.12 -8.30
CA ALA A 84 1.21 -1.14 -7.21
C ALA A 84 2.14 -1.60 -6.06
N GLU A 85 2.01 -2.86 -5.60
CA GLU A 85 2.88 -3.43 -4.57
C GLU A 85 4.36 -3.46 -5.00
N LYS A 86 4.61 -3.74 -6.27
CA LYS A 86 5.97 -3.75 -6.82
C LYS A 86 6.57 -2.35 -6.87
N ASP A 87 5.82 -1.35 -7.30
CA ASP A 87 6.30 0.03 -7.34
C ASP A 87 6.61 0.55 -5.93
N LEU A 88 5.71 0.30 -4.97
CA LEU A 88 5.94 0.58 -3.56
C LEU A 88 7.19 -0.10 -3.00
N PHE A 89 7.41 -1.37 -3.35
CA PHE A 89 8.62 -2.09 -2.96
C PHE A 89 9.88 -1.47 -3.56
N ASP A 90 9.83 -1.05 -4.82
CA ASP A 90 10.95 -0.41 -5.50
C ASP A 90 11.25 0.99 -4.92
N MET A 91 10.21 1.76 -4.56
CA MET A 91 10.35 3.02 -3.81
C MET A 91 11.01 2.79 -2.44
N TRP A 92 10.53 1.80 -1.69
CA TRP A 92 11.12 1.42 -0.41
C TRP A 92 12.59 1.04 -0.55
N LYS A 93 12.92 0.26 -1.56
CA LYS A 93 14.29 -0.17 -1.82
C LYS A 93 15.20 1.01 -2.15
N LYS A 94 14.72 1.99 -2.95
CA LYS A 94 15.49 3.19 -3.29
C LYS A 94 15.80 4.06 -2.07
N ASN A 95 14.81 4.30 -1.20
CA ASN A 95 14.96 5.14 0.00
C ASN A 95 15.83 4.51 1.11
N ARG A 96 16.19 3.23 1.01
CA ARG A 96 17.11 2.56 1.96
C ARG A 96 18.59 2.71 1.62
N THR A 97 18.91 3.34 0.48
CA THR A 97 20.27 3.52 -0.04
C THR A 97 20.71 4.96 0.16
#